data_AF-A0A060H7Y1-F1
#
_entry.id   AF-A0A060H7Y1-F1
#
_cell.length_a   1.000
_cell.length_b   1.000
_cell.length_c   1.000
_cell.angle_alpha   90.00
_cell.angle_beta   90.00
_cell.angle_gamma   90.00
#
_symmetry.space_group_name_H-M   'P 1'
#
loop_
_entity.id
_entity.type
_entity.pdbx_description
1 polymer ?
#
loop_
_entity_poly.entity_id
_entity_poly.type
_entity_poly.pdbx_seq_one_letter_code
_entity_poly.pdbx_strand_id
1 'polypeptide(L)'
;MLLQIARLTAWLYFGLPHLIGDILVTGRDMLRVDGVPPKTKKQLQEAAMQLYGKPNASLLVRSLIAGHLLKSVETVKPLTVEDARDMVRVELRLPRVALERINDMADERFSSRNYYLTSVILAHLGHPQLHGDEIEVLRRSNYELARVGTNLNQVAKAFNTLVKMRGGEKLPEVGKKMASLRREITEHTGKVLRVLEAGTTVWESRGRGQRQRKHK
;
A
#
# COMPACT_ATOMS: atom_id res chain seq x y z
N MET A 1 -59.42 -44.35 7.32
CA MET A 1 -58.03 -43.96 7.60
C MET A 1 -57.20 -43.57 6.37
N LEU A 2 -57.81 -43.10 5.27
CA LEU A 2 -57.10 -42.59 4.08
C LEU A 2 -57.61 -41.23 3.57
N LEU A 3 -58.46 -40.53 4.35
CA LEU A 3 -59.01 -39.23 3.97
C LEU A 3 -58.45 -38.04 4.77
N GLN A 4 -57.45 -38.26 5.61
CA GLN A 4 -56.86 -37.21 6.46
C GLN A 4 -55.49 -36.72 5.98
N ILE A 5 -54.91 -37.34 4.94
CA ILE A 5 -53.63 -36.91 4.35
C ILE A 5 -53.83 -36.02 3.10
N ALA A 6 -55.02 -36.04 2.48
CA ALA A 6 -55.31 -35.22 1.29
C ALA A 6 -55.71 -33.75 1.59
N ARG A 7 -55.76 -33.34 2.86
CA ARG A 7 -56.17 -31.98 3.26
C ARG A 7 -55.02 -30.99 3.51
N LEU A 8 -53.76 -31.45 3.40
CA LEU A 8 -52.57 -30.58 3.55
C LEU A 8 -51.96 -30.11 2.21
N THR A 9 -52.43 -30.63 1.07
CA THR A 9 -51.89 -30.27 -0.26
C THR A 9 -52.67 -29.16 -0.97
N ALA A 10 -53.82 -28.72 -0.42
CA ALA A 10 -54.62 -27.65 -1.00
C ALA A 10 -54.37 -26.25 -0.37
N TRP A 11 -53.41 -26.15 0.56
CA TRP A 11 -53.04 -24.89 1.23
C TRP A 11 -52.03 -24.03 0.45
N LEU A 12 -51.66 -24.45 -0.76
CA LEU A 12 -50.59 -23.83 -1.54
C LEU A 12 -51.04 -23.17 -2.85
N TYR A 13 -52.35 -23.11 -3.18
CA TYR A 13 -52.75 -22.70 -4.53
C TYR A 13 -53.90 -21.72 -4.74
N PHE A 14 -54.65 -21.23 -3.73
CA PHE A 14 -55.73 -20.26 -3.99
C PHE A 14 -56.03 -19.29 -2.82
N GLY A 15 -55.87 -17.97 -3.05
CA GLY A 15 -56.72 -16.92 -2.45
C GLY A 15 -56.08 -15.87 -1.50
N LEU A 16 -55.74 -14.69 -2.05
CA LEU A 16 -55.68 -13.35 -1.37
C LEU A 16 -57.05 -12.97 -0.73
N PRO A 17 -57.25 -11.94 0.16
CA PRO A 17 -56.56 -10.61 0.20
C PRO A 17 -56.46 -9.83 1.56
N HIS A 18 -55.76 -8.68 1.50
CA HIS A 18 -55.85 -7.45 2.33
C HIS A 18 -55.31 -7.43 3.79
N LEU A 19 -54.19 -6.72 4.03
CA LEU A 19 -54.17 -5.38 4.65
C LEU A 19 -52.72 -4.91 4.95
N ILE A 20 -52.41 -3.73 4.41
CA ILE A 20 -51.48 -2.71 4.94
C ILE A 20 -49.98 -2.99 4.78
N GLY A 21 -49.41 -2.28 3.80
CA GLY A 21 -47.96 -2.11 3.67
C GLY A 21 -47.57 -1.57 2.31
N ASP A 22 -48.25 -0.52 1.83
CA ASP A 22 -47.76 0.30 0.73
C ASP A 22 -46.40 0.88 1.14
N ILE A 23 -45.32 0.20 0.76
CA ILE A 23 -44.02 0.83 0.61
C ILE A 23 -43.60 0.62 -0.84
N LEU A 24 -44.08 1.54 -1.66
CA LEU A 24 -43.38 1.98 -2.87
C LEU A 24 -41.93 2.34 -2.50
N VAL A 25 -41.02 1.35 -2.49
CA VAL A 25 -39.58 1.63 -2.62
C VAL A 25 -39.27 1.84 -4.11
N THR A 26 -39.91 2.85 -4.70
CA THR A 26 -39.54 3.39 -6.01
C THR A 26 -38.62 4.58 -5.80
N GLY A 27 -37.41 4.29 -5.38
CA GLY A 27 -36.30 5.21 -5.37
C GLY A 27 -35.03 4.38 -5.39
N ARG A 28 -34.24 4.44 -6.48
CA ARG A 28 -32.84 4.04 -6.35
C ARG A 28 -32.28 4.91 -5.23
N ASP A 29 -31.81 4.32 -4.15
CA ASP A 29 -31.12 5.07 -3.11
C ASP A 29 -29.89 5.72 -3.77
N MET A 30 -30.02 7.01 -4.08
CA MET A 30 -29.18 7.67 -5.09
C MET A 30 -28.18 8.54 -4.35
N LEU A 31 -26.98 7.98 -4.12
CA LEU A 31 -25.86 8.77 -3.63
C LEU A 31 -25.54 9.87 -4.65
N ARG A 32 -25.80 11.12 -4.27
CA ARG A 32 -25.37 12.31 -5.02
C ARG A 32 -23.99 12.70 -4.53
N VAL A 33 -23.02 12.70 -5.43
CA VAL A 33 -21.65 13.15 -5.14
C VAL A 33 -21.59 14.64 -5.47
N ASP A 34 -21.69 15.48 -4.45
CA ASP A 34 -21.63 16.93 -4.60
C ASP A 34 -20.19 17.41 -4.82
N GLY A 35 -20.04 18.57 -5.45
CA GLY A 35 -18.74 19.20 -5.66
C GLY A 35 -17.90 18.66 -6.84
N VAL A 36 -18.48 17.87 -7.76
CA VAL A 36 -17.78 17.41 -8.98
C VAL A 36 -17.87 18.47 -10.08
N PRO A 37 -16.76 19.14 -10.47
CA PRO A 37 -16.78 20.15 -11.52
C PRO A 37 -17.22 19.58 -12.89
N PRO A 38 -17.80 20.39 -13.79
CA PRO A 38 -18.22 19.94 -15.12
C PRO A 38 -17.07 19.33 -15.93
N LYS A 39 -15.86 19.90 -15.79
CA LYS A 39 -14.63 19.39 -16.41
C LYS A 39 -14.31 17.97 -15.93
N THR A 40 -14.39 17.73 -14.63
CA THR A 40 -14.12 16.42 -14.02
C THR A 40 -15.16 15.39 -14.47
N LYS A 41 -16.43 15.78 -14.57
CA LYS A 41 -17.48 14.90 -15.11
C LYS A 41 -17.17 14.47 -16.55
N LYS A 42 -16.71 15.39 -17.40
CA LYS A 42 -16.32 15.09 -18.79
C LYS A 42 -15.12 14.12 -18.84
N GLN A 43 -14.10 14.36 -18.01
CA GLN A 43 -12.95 13.46 -17.89
C GLN A 43 -13.35 12.04 -17.45
N LEU A 44 -14.28 11.93 -16.50
CA LEU A 44 -14.82 10.64 -16.07
C LEU A 44 -15.57 9.91 -17.20
N GLN A 45 -16.28 10.64 -18.06
CA GLN A 45 -16.97 10.05 -19.22
C GLN A 45 -15.99 9.57 -20.29
N GLU A 46 -14.94 10.35 -20.56
CA GLU A 46 -13.87 9.98 -21.49
C GLU A 46 -13.13 8.72 -21.01
N ALA A 47 -12.76 8.68 -19.73
CA ALA A 47 -12.15 7.49 -19.12
C ALA A 47 -13.10 6.27 -19.15
N ALA A 48 -14.38 6.47 -18.87
CA ALA A 48 -15.37 5.39 -18.95
C ALA A 48 -15.54 4.85 -20.38
N MET A 49 -15.47 5.74 -21.39
CA MET A 49 -15.50 5.35 -22.80
C MET A 49 -14.30 4.47 -23.16
N GLN A 50 -13.10 4.83 -22.71
CA GLN A 50 -11.88 4.05 -22.96
C GLN A 50 -11.91 2.68 -22.26
N LEU A 51 -12.40 2.62 -21.03
CA LEU A 51 -12.36 1.40 -20.21
C LEU A 51 -13.51 0.43 -20.48
N TYR A 52 -14.71 0.96 -20.78
CA TYR A 52 -15.96 0.18 -20.84
C TYR A 52 -16.72 0.33 -22.16
N GLY A 53 -16.20 1.13 -23.11
CA GLY A 53 -16.86 1.41 -24.39
C GLY A 53 -18.13 2.26 -24.27
N LYS A 54 -18.40 2.84 -23.09
CA LYS A 54 -19.60 3.64 -22.81
C LYS A 54 -19.23 4.89 -21.99
N PRO A 55 -19.68 6.10 -22.36
CA PRO A 55 -19.34 7.35 -21.67
C PRO A 55 -20.18 7.55 -20.39
N ASN A 56 -20.16 6.56 -19.49
CA ASN A 56 -20.97 6.54 -18.28
C ASN A 56 -20.11 6.84 -17.04
N ALA A 57 -20.07 8.11 -16.62
CA ALA A 57 -19.33 8.53 -15.43
C ALA A 57 -19.78 7.81 -14.16
N SER A 58 -21.08 7.56 -13.97
CA SER A 58 -21.59 6.86 -12.79
C SER A 58 -21.14 5.40 -12.74
N LEU A 59 -20.99 4.74 -13.90
CA LEU A 59 -20.45 3.39 -13.96
C LEU A 59 -18.99 3.36 -13.47
N LEU A 60 -18.17 4.29 -13.97
CA LEU A 60 -16.78 4.43 -13.55
C LEU A 60 -16.65 4.78 -12.06
N VAL A 61 -17.47 5.72 -11.57
CA VAL A 61 -17.44 6.09 -10.15
C VAL A 61 -17.84 4.91 -9.27
N ARG A 62 -18.91 4.17 -9.62
CA ARG A 62 -19.30 2.97 -8.86
C ARG A 62 -18.23 1.88 -8.88
N SER A 63 -17.57 1.64 -10.02
CA SER A 63 -16.50 0.64 -10.10
C SER A 63 -15.26 1.05 -9.30
N LEU A 64 -14.90 2.33 -9.31
CA LEU A 64 -13.83 2.87 -8.47
C LEU A 64 -14.14 2.75 -6.98
N ILE A 65 -15.37 3.09 -6.56
CA ILE A 65 -15.81 2.95 -5.18
C ILE A 65 -15.81 1.47 -4.78
N ALA A 66 -16.41 0.59 -5.57
CA ALA A 66 -16.43 -0.85 -5.28
C ALA A 66 -15.01 -1.43 -5.18
N GLY A 67 -14.12 -1.06 -6.10
CA GLY A 67 -12.73 -1.47 -6.06
C GLY A 67 -11.97 -0.92 -4.85
N HIS A 68 -12.25 0.31 -4.43
CA HIS A 68 -11.67 0.89 -3.21
C HIS A 68 -12.20 0.20 -1.94
N LEU A 69 -13.50 -0.07 -1.89
CA LEU A 69 -14.13 -0.74 -0.75
C LEU A 69 -13.67 -2.19 -0.60
N LEU A 70 -13.56 -2.95 -1.71
CA LEU A 70 -12.97 -4.29 -1.71
C LEU A 70 -11.54 -4.29 -1.15
N LYS A 71 -10.72 -3.35 -1.61
CA LYS A 71 -9.34 -3.15 -1.09
C LYS A 71 -9.31 -2.75 0.39
N SER A 72 -10.33 -2.06 0.89
CA SER A 72 -10.40 -1.61 2.29
C SER A 72 -10.93 -2.69 3.25
N VAL A 73 -11.75 -3.63 2.75
CA VAL A 73 -12.37 -4.70 3.55
C VAL A 73 -11.46 -5.93 3.63
N GLU A 74 -10.67 -6.21 2.60
CA GLU A 74 -9.57 -7.17 2.71
C GLU A 74 -8.43 -6.50 3.49
N THR A 75 -8.34 -6.76 4.80
CA THR A 75 -7.10 -6.56 5.52
C THR A 75 -6.07 -7.51 4.91
N VAL A 76 -5.34 -7.03 3.92
CA VAL A 76 -4.31 -7.79 3.22
C VAL A 76 -3.30 -8.26 4.27
N LYS A 77 -3.36 -9.54 4.62
CA LYS A 77 -2.48 -10.14 5.62
C LYS A 77 -1.06 -10.05 5.09
N PRO A 78 -0.13 -9.33 5.74
CA PRO A 78 1.22 -9.15 5.22
C PRO A 78 1.89 -10.50 4.96
N LEU A 79 2.58 -10.60 3.83
CA LEU A 79 3.42 -11.76 3.51
C LEU A 79 4.48 -11.92 4.60
N THR A 80 4.61 -13.14 5.11
CA THR A 80 5.61 -13.49 6.12
C THR A 80 6.95 -13.87 5.47
N VAL A 81 7.99 -14.00 6.29
CA VAL A 81 9.32 -14.46 5.81
C VAL A 81 9.22 -15.90 5.30
N GLU A 82 8.34 -16.69 5.89
CA GLU A 82 8.05 -18.08 5.52
C GLU A 82 7.38 -18.14 4.15
N ASP A 83 6.37 -17.29 3.90
CA ASP A 83 5.70 -17.19 2.59
C ASP A 83 6.69 -16.79 1.49
N ALA A 84 7.66 -15.92 1.81
CA ALA A 84 8.70 -15.52 0.88
C ALA A 84 9.70 -16.63 0.52
N ARG A 85 9.73 -17.73 1.29
CA ARG A 85 10.61 -18.89 1.01
C ARG A 85 9.92 -19.94 0.14
N ASP A 86 8.60 -20.04 0.20
CA ASP A 86 7.81 -21.00 -0.57
C ASP A 86 7.35 -20.41 -1.92
N MET A 87 8.30 -20.28 -2.86
CA MET A 87 8.05 -19.61 -4.13
C MET A 87 7.77 -20.58 -5.27
N VAL A 88 6.70 -20.30 -6.02
CA VAL A 88 6.33 -21.06 -7.22
C VAL A 88 6.73 -20.31 -8.48
N ARG A 89 7.29 -21.02 -9.47
CA ARG A 89 7.62 -20.46 -10.79
C ARG A 89 6.36 -20.32 -11.62
N VAL A 90 6.13 -19.11 -12.14
CA VAL A 90 5.03 -18.80 -13.06
C VAL A 90 5.63 -18.43 -14.42
N GLU A 91 5.12 -19.04 -15.50
CA GLU A 91 5.53 -18.72 -16.87
C GLU A 91 4.46 -17.88 -17.58
N LEU A 92 4.89 -16.77 -18.19
CA LEU A 92 4.00 -15.81 -18.86
C LEU A 92 4.45 -15.62 -20.30
N ARG A 93 3.49 -15.58 -21.23
CA ARG A 93 3.73 -15.20 -22.63
C ARG A 93 3.27 -13.77 -22.82
N LEU A 94 4.20 -12.89 -23.18
CA LEU A 94 3.94 -11.47 -23.40
C LEU A 94 4.27 -11.09 -24.85
N PRO A 95 3.54 -10.14 -25.45
CA PRO A 95 3.96 -9.51 -26.70
C PRO A 95 5.36 -8.91 -26.55
N ARG A 96 6.18 -9.02 -27.60
CA ARG A 96 7.58 -8.53 -27.59
C ARG A 96 7.69 -7.05 -27.19
N VAL A 97 6.84 -6.21 -27.76
CA VAL A 97 6.78 -4.77 -27.47
C VAL A 97 6.47 -4.49 -26.00
N ALA A 98 5.63 -5.31 -25.36
CA ALA A 98 5.35 -5.16 -23.94
C ALA A 98 6.58 -5.55 -23.10
N LEU A 99 7.26 -6.63 -23.47
CA LEU A 99 8.47 -7.07 -22.78
C LEU A 99 9.60 -6.03 -22.85
N GLU A 100 9.79 -5.39 -24.00
CA GLU A 100 10.77 -4.31 -24.20
C GLU A 100 10.48 -3.14 -23.27
N ARG A 101 9.24 -2.63 -23.27
CA ARG A 101 8.83 -1.54 -22.36
C ARG A 101 9.01 -1.91 -20.88
N ILE A 102 8.74 -3.16 -20.52
CA ILE A 102 8.94 -3.63 -19.15
C ILE A 102 10.43 -3.61 -18.76
N ASN A 103 11.34 -3.93 -19.68
CA ASN A 103 12.77 -3.82 -19.40
C ASN A 103 13.15 -2.36 -19.14
N ASP A 104 12.72 -1.44 -20.01
CA ASP A 104 13.01 -0.01 -19.86
C ASP A 104 12.52 0.52 -18.50
N MET A 105 11.27 0.19 -18.13
CA MET A 105 10.69 0.59 -16.84
C MET A 105 11.40 -0.03 -15.63
N ALA A 106 11.93 -1.25 -15.77
CA ALA A 106 12.70 -1.90 -14.71
C ALA A 106 14.07 -1.23 -14.53
N ASP A 107 14.74 -0.92 -15.64
CA ASP A 107 16.06 -0.27 -15.66
C ASP A 107 15.99 1.15 -15.07
N GLU A 108 14.96 1.93 -15.43
CA GLU A 108 14.70 3.26 -14.84
C GLU A 108 14.59 3.24 -13.31
N ARG A 109 14.12 2.12 -12.74
CA ARG A 109 13.94 1.92 -11.30
C ARG A 109 15.09 1.15 -10.64
N PHE A 110 16.22 1.01 -11.34
CA PHE A 110 17.37 0.19 -10.92
C PHE A 110 16.96 -1.22 -10.46
N SER A 111 16.04 -1.83 -11.19
CA SER A 111 15.42 -3.11 -10.85
C SER A 111 15.61 -4.13 -11.95
N SER A 112 15.67 -5.42 -11.59
CA SER A 112 15.60 -6.47 -12.62
C SER A 112 14.17 -6.59 -13.15
N ARG A 113 14.00 -6.94 -14.42
CA ARG A 113 12.69 -7.23 -15.01
C ARG A 113 11.82 -8.14 -14.14
N ASN A 114 12.41 -9.24 -13.63
CA ASN A 114 11.65 -10.22 -12.83
C ASN A 114 11.17 -9.62 -11.51
N TYR A 115 12.03 -8.83 -10.85
CA TYR A 115 11.66 -8.13 -9.63
C TYR A 115 10.54 -7.12 -9.91
N TYR A 116 10.70 -6.30 -10.95
CA TYR A 116 9.71 -5.29 -11.34
C TYR A 116 8.34 -5.91 -11.65
N LEU A 117 8.30 -7.00 -12.43
CA LEU A 117 7.05 -7.72 -12.70
C LEU A 117 6.42 -8.28 -11.43
N THR A 118 7.25 -8.89 -10.57
CA THR A 118 6.76 -9.44 -9.31
C THR A 118 6.23 -8.35 -8.39
N SER A 119 6.90 -7.20 -8.30
CA SER A 119 6.47 -6.08 -7.44
C SER A 119 5.18 -5.46 -7.94
N VAL A 120 4.96 -5.37 -9.26
CA VAL A 120 3.69 -4.92 -9.83
C VAL A 120 2.55 -5.87 -9.46
N ILE A 121 2.78 -7.18 -9.57
CA ILE A 121 1.79 -8.20 -9.18
C ILE A 121 1.50 -8.12 -7.68
N LEU A 122 2.55 -8.09 -6.85
CA LEU A 122 2.40 -8.02 -5.40
C LEU A 122 1.72 -6.72 -4.96
N ALA A 123 2.05 -5.58 -5.56
CA ALA A 123 1.38 -4.31 -5.29
C ALA A 123 -0.11 -4.36 -5.67
N HIS A 124 -0.47 -5.05 -6.76
CA HIS A 124 -1.87 -5.27 -7.12
C HIS A 124 -2.61 -6.12 -6.08
N LEU A 125 -1.91 -7.05 -5.45
CA LEU A 125 -2.40 -7.89 -4.34
C LEU A 125 -2.32 -7.20 -2.97
N GLY A 126 -1.94 -5.92 -2.90
CA GLY A 126 -1.84 -5.16 -1.65
C GLY A 126 -0.52 -5.32 -0.88
N HIS A 127 0.52 -5.85 -1.53
CA HIS A 127 1.87 -6.03 -1.00
C HIS A 127 2.90 -5.18 -1.78
N PRO A 128 2.83 -3.83 -1.73
CA PRO A 128 3.79 -3.00 -2.43
C PRO A 128 5.23 -3.28 -1.98
N GLN A 129 6.17 -3.24 -2.92
CA GLN A 129 7.60 -3.46 -2.68
C GLN A 129 8.38 -2.21 -3.11
N LEU A 130 9.49 -1.93 -2.44
CA LEU A 130 10.36 -0.80 -2.78
C LEU A 130 11.27 -1.15 -3.96
N HIS A 131 11.43 -0.23 -4.90
CA HIS A 131 12.34 -0.38 -6.03
C HIS A 131 13.78 0.05 -5.71
N GLY A 132 14.73 -0.23 -6.61
CA GLY A 132 16.16 -0.02 -6.36
C GLY A 132 16.53 1.45 -6.21
N ASP A 133 15.94 2.31 -7.02
CA ASP A 133 16.00 3.78 -6.93
C ASP A 133 15.47 4.30 -5.59
N GLU A 134 14.29 3.83 -5.17
CA GLU A 134 13.65 4.21 -3.91
C GLU A 134 14.50 3.77 -2.70
N ILE A 135 15.02 2.55 -2.72
CA ILE A 135 15.91 2.01 -1.69
C ILE A 135 17.18 2.85 -1.57
N GLU A 136 17.78 3.24 -2.69
CA GLU A 136 19.01 4.03 -2.70
C GLU A 136 18.78 5.44 -2.16
N VAL A 137 17.69 6.10 -2.57
CA VAL A 137 17.31 7.42 -2.03
C VAL A 137 17.09 7.35 -0.52
N LEU A 138 16.38 6.33 -0.04
CA LEU A 138 16.13 6.12 1.38
C LEU A 138 17.41 5.79 2.16
N ARG A 139 18.32 4.97 1.59
CA ARG A 139 19.64 4.69 2.19
C ARG A 139 20.47 5.96 2.33
N ARG A 140 20.53 6.78 1.29
CA ARG A 140 21.26 8.06 1.30
C ARG A 140 20.69 9.01 2.34
N SER A 141 19.37 9.18 2.36
CA SER A 141 18.68 10.02 3.34
C SER A 141 18.97 9.57 4.78
N ASN A 142 18.90 8.27 5.06
CA ASN A 142 19.23 7.72 6.37
C ASN A 142 20.70 7.94 6.77
N TYR A 143 21.63 7.81 5.81
CA TYR A 143 23.04 8.08 6.06
C TYR A 143 23.28 9.55 6.42
N GLU A 144 22.64 10.48 5.70
CA GLU A 144 22.72 11.91 5.97
C GLU A 144 22.13 12.27 7.34
N LEU A 145 20.96 11.70 7.70
CA LEU A 145 20.35 11.86 9.02
C LEU A 145 21.24 11.34 10.14
N ALA A 146 21.88 10.18 9.96
CA ALA A 146 22.83 9.64 10.95
C ALA A 146 24.05 10.56 11.14
N ARG A 147 24.53 11.18 10.06
CA ARG A 147 25.62 12.16 10.10
C ARG A 147 25.20 13.43 10.85
N VAL A 148 23.99 13.94 10.60
CA VAL A 148 23.42 15.07 11.35
C VAL A 148 23.35 14.74 12.85
N GLY A 149 22.84 13.55 13.22
CA GLY A 149 22.79 13.10 14.61
C GLY A 149 24.18 13.03 15.28
N THR A 150 25.20 12.62 14.53
CA THR A 150 26.59 12.59 15.01
C THR A 150 27.15 13.99 15.26
N ASN A 151 26.97 14.91 14.31
CA ASN A 151 27.40 16.30 14.44
C ASN A 151 26.71 16.98 15.63
N LEU A 152 25.40 16.76 15.79
CA LEU A 152 24.62 17.26 16.92
C LEU A 152 25.17 16.77 18.26
N ASN A 153 25.59 15.50 18.33
CA ASN A 153 26.21 14.93 19.53
C ASN A 153 27.56 15.57 19.86
N GLN A 154 28.37 15.90 18.85
CA GLN A 154 29.63 16.61 19.05
C GLN A 154 29.40 18.02 19.59
N VAL A 155 28.45 18.77 19.01
CA VAL A 155 28.05 20.09 19.48
C VAL A 155 27.56 20.03 20.93
N ALA A 156 26.70 19.08 21.26
CA ALA A 156 26.20 18.90 22.63
C ALA A 156 27.34 18.62 23.62
N LYS A 157 28.31 17.77 23.27
CA LYS A 157 29.48 17.49 24.11
C LYS A 157 30.36 18.72 24.30
N ALA A 158 30.70 19.42 23.22
CA ALA A 158 31.51 20.64 23.27
C ALA A 158 30.83 21.73 24.12
N PHE A 159 29.53 21.93 23.92
CA PHE A 159 28.72 22.84 24.71
C PHE A 159 28.72 22.48 26.21
N ASN A 160 28.49 21.20 26.54
CA ASN A 160 28.51 20.74 27.93
C ASN A 160 29.89 20.96 28.60
N THR A 161 30.98 20.78 27.87
CA THR A 161 32.33 21.07 28.36
C THR A 161 32.53 22.56 28.62
N LEU A 162 32.10 23.42 27.71
CA LEU A 162 32.18 24.89 27.85
C LEU A 162 31.38 25.40 29.05
N VAL A 163 30.16 24.89 29.27
CA VAL A 163 29.32 25.26 30.42
C VAL A 163 29.98 24.85 31.75
N LYS A 164 30.60 23.66 31.80
CA LYS A 164 31.33 23.20 33.00
C LYS A 164 32.55 24.07 33.32
N MET A 165 33.28 24.52 32.30
CA MET A 165 34.45 25.40 32.47
C MET A 165 34.08 26.81 32.95
N ARG A 166 32.85 27.28 32.65
CA ARG A 166 32.41 28.67 32.94
C ARG A 166 31.66 28.83 34.27
N GLY A 167 31.77 27.88 35.20
CA GLY A 167 31.17 28.00 36.54
C GLY A 167 29.71 27.54 36.66
N GLY A 168 29.19 26.78 35.70
CA GLY A 168 27.98 25.97 35.88
C GLY A 168 26.62 26.70 35.89
N GLU A 169 26.58 28.03 35.86
CA GLU A 169 25.30 28.74 35.87
C GLU A 169 24.72 28.94 34.47
N LYS A 170 23.67 28.14 34.19
CA LYS A 170 22.73 28.21 33.04
C LYS A 170 23.45 27.80 31.73
N LEU A 171 23.11 26.70 31.06
CA LEU A 171 21.83 26.41 30.43
C LEU A 171 21.64 24.87 30.30
N PRO A 172 21.13 24.18 31.33
CA PRO A 172 20.75 22.76 31.25
C PRO A 172 19.73 22.47 30.14
N GLU A 173 18.94 23.47 29.75
CA GLU A 173 17.84 23.33 28.80
C GLU A 173 18.30 23.12 27.35
N VAL A 174 19.37 23.79 26.90
CA VAL A 174 19.90 23.63 25.53
C VAL A 174 20.54 22.25 25.36
N GLY A 175 21.32 21.80 26.33
CA GLY A 175 21.88 20.44 26.33
C GLY A 175 20.79 19.37 26.32
N LYS A 176 19.70 19.56 27.08
CA LYS A 176 18.52 18.68 27.07
C LYS A 176 17.81 18.67 25.72
N LYS A 177 17.56 19.84 25.10
CA LYS A 177 16.95 19.95 23.76
C LYS A 177 17.79 19.25 22.69
N MET A 178 19.12 19.44 22.70
CA MET A 178 20.03 18.77 21.78
C MET A 178 20.04 17.24 21.98
N ALA A 179 19.97 16.77 23.23
CA ALA A 179 19.86 15.35 23.53
C ALA A 179 18.51 14.74 23.07
N SER A 180 17.40 15.49 23.18
CA SER A 180 16.08 15.09 22.68
C SER A 180 16.09 14.96 21.16
N LEU A 181 16.55 15.99 20.46
CA LEU A 181 16.65 15.99 18.99
C LEU A 181 17.51 14.83 18.48
N ARG A 182 18.63 14.53 19.16
CA ARG A 182 19.45 13.36 18.83
C ARG A 182 18.64 12.07 18.92
N ARG A 183 17.87 11.90 20.00
CA ARG A 183 17.04 10.70 20.22
C ARG A 183 15.98 10.55 19.13
N GLU A 184 15.29 11.65 18.79
CA GLU A 184 14.27 11.68 17.74
C GLU A 184 14.86 11.30 16.37
N ILE A 185 16.03 11.84 16.00
CA ILE A 185 16.72 11.50 14.76
C ILE A 185 17.12 10.02 14.73
N THR A 186 17.69 9.50 15.82
CA THR A 186 18.05 8.07 15.92
C THR A 186 16.82 7.17 15.78
N GLU A 187 15.72 7.52 16.46
CA GLU A 187 14.48 6.75 16.39
C GLU A 187 13.88 6.77 14.98
N HIS A 188 13.85 7.94 14.33
CA HIS A 188 13.33 8.09 12.98
C HIS A 188 14.17 7.29 11.97
N THR A 189 15.49 7.39 12.04
CA THR A 189 16.40 6.62 11.19
C THR A 189 16.17 5.11 11.35
N GLY A 190 15.94 4.64 12.57
CA GLY A 190 15.58 3.24 12.85
C GLY A 190 14.21 2.84 12.29
N LYS A 191 13.21 3.73 12.32
CA LYS A 191 11.90 3.50 11.68
C LYS A 191 12.04 3.34 10.17
N VAL A 192 12.78 4.23 9.50
CA VAL A 192 12.99 4.16 8.05
C VAL A 192 13.77 2.90 7.68
N LEU A 193 14.78 2.51 8.47
CA LEU A 193 15.51 1.26 8.23
C LEU A 193 14.59 0.04 8.30
N ARG A 194 13.68 -0.02 9.28
CA ARG A 194 12.68 -1.10 9.35
C ARG A 194 11.72 -1.11 8.16
N VAL A 195 11.34 0.06 7.65
CA VAL A 195 10.50 0.17 6.44
C VAL A 195 11.25 -0.32 5.21
N LEU A 196 12.53 0.04 5.09
CA LEU A 196 13.43 -0.47 4.05
C LEU A 196 13.53 -2.00 4.10
N GLU A 197 13.80 -2.56 5.28
CA GLU A 197 13.88 -4.01 5.50
C GLU A 197 12.53 -4.68 5.18
N ALA A 198 11.42 -4.16 5.72
CA ALA A 198 10.08 -4.70 5.48
C ALA A 198 9.73 -4.71 3.98
N GLY A 199 9.96 -3.59 3.29
CA GLY A 199 9.71 -3.44 1.85
C GLY A 199 10.66 -4.22 0.94
N THR A 200 11.70 -4.87 1.50
CA THR A 200 12.68 -5.68 0.78
C THR A 200 12.79 -7.13 1.29
N THR A 201 12.06 -7.49 2.35
CA THR A 201 12.12 -8.79 3.07
C THR A 201 12.03 -10.00 2.15
N VAL A 202 11.18 -9.92 1.12
CA VAL A 202 10.97 -11.02 0.15
C VAL A 202 12.27 -11.33 -0.63
N TRP A 203 13.20 -10.38 -0.73
CA TRP A 203 14.33 -10.42 -1.64
C TRP A 203 15.71 -10.36 -0.97
N GLU A 204 15.85 -9.79 0.22
CA GLU A 204 17.12 -9.86 0.97
C GLU A 204 17.50 -11.30 1.38
N SER A 205 16.50 -12.19 1.55
CA SER A 205 16.70 -13.62 1.78
C SER A 205 17.42 -14.32 0.62
N ARG A 206 17.29 -13.80 -0.61
CA ARG A 206 17.95 -14.32 -1.83
C ARG A 206 19.40 -13.84 -1.97
N GLY A 207 19.70 -12.60 -1.55
CA GLY A 207 21.01 -11.97 -1.73
C GLY A 207 22.14 -12.55 -0.86
N ARG A 208 21.82 -13.09 0.32
CA ARG A 208 22.82 -13.74 1.20
C ARG A 208 23.21 -15.16 0.75
N GLY A 209 22.37 -15.84 -0.04
CA GLY A 209 22.65 -17.19 -0.56
C GLY A 209 23.48 -17.24 -1.84
N GLN A 210 23.45 -16.20 -2.68
CA GLN A 210 24.17 -16.20 -3.96
C GLN A 210 25.61 -15.67 -3.88
N ARG A 211 25.98 -14.87 -2.88
CA ARG A 211 27.36 -14.37 -2.74
C ARG A 211 28.39 -15.40 -2.26
N GLN A 212 27.98 -16.58 -1.80
CA GLN A 212 28.91 -17.63 -1.35
C GLN A 212 29.27 -18.71 -2.38
N ARG A 213 28.81 -18.62 -3.63
CA ARG A 213 29.24 -19.57 -4.68
C ARG A 213 29.67 -18.85 -5.94
N LYS A 214 30.94 -18.44 -5.96
CA LYS A 214 31.88 -18.56 -7.09
C LYS A 214 33.20 -17.87 -6.71
N HIS A 215 34.02 -18.57 -5.93
CA HIS A 215 35.44 -18.61 -6.22
C HIS A 215 35.78 -20.07 -6.49
N LYS A 216 36.28 -20.31 -7.71
CA LYS A 216 36.84 -21.59 -8.15
C LYS A 216 38.09 -21.90 -7.34
#